data_AF-A0A6P0SW01-F1
#
_entry.id   AF-A0A6P0SW01-F1
#
_cell.length_a   1.000
_cell.length_b   1.000
_cell.length_c   1.000
_cell.angle_alpha   90.00
_cell.angle_beta   90.00
_cell.angle_gamma   90.00
#
_symmetry.space_group_name_H-M   'P 1'
#
loop_
_entity.id
_entity.type
_entity.pdbx_description
1 polymer ?
#
loop_
_entity_poly.entity_id
_entity_poly.type
_entity_poly.pdbx_seq_one_letter_code
_entity_poly.pdbx_strand_id
1 'polypeptide(L)' 'GKWSGSYQNQTQIWLRWWDSEGNLLLTGQERAEKAEAEVARLRALLKERGIDPDTVL' A
#
# COMPACT_ATOMS: atom_id res chain seq x y z
N GLY A 1 13.08 5.63 13.61
CA GLY A 1 13.87 4.38 13.68
C GLY A 1 14.66 4.12 12.40
N LYS A 2 15.68 3.27 12.46
CA LYS A 2 16.52 2.94 11.30
C LYS A 2 15.90 1.75 10.54
N TRP A 3 15.59 1.94 9.26
CA TRP A 3 15.06 0.91 8.38
C TRP A 3 16.05 0.64 7.24
N SER A 4 16.35 -0.62 6.95
CA SER A 4 17.22 -1.00 5.83
C SER A 4 16.36 -1.35 4.61
N GLY A 5 16.60 -0.67 3.49
CA GLY A 5 15.95 -1.03 2.24
C GLY A 5 16.17 -0.03 1.12
N SER A 6 15.44 -0.23 0.02
CA SER A 6 15.59 0.55 -1.21
C SER A 6 14.49 1.60 -1.31
N TYR A 7 14.87 2.86 -1.50
CA TYR A 7 13.96 3.98 -1.77
C TYR A 7 14.61 4.91 -2.80
N GLN A 8 13.84 5.38 -3.80
CA GLN A 8 14.35 6.18 -4.92
C GLN A 8 15.63 5.60 -5.58
N ASN A 9 15.63 4.29 -5.87
CA ASN A 9 16.77 3.56 -6.44
C ASN A 9 18.06 3.57 -5.59
N GLN A 10 17.97 3.92 -4.30
CA GLN A 10 19.10 3.89 -3.37
C GLN A 10 18.82 2.87 -2.26
N THR A 11 19.73 1.91 -2.11
CA THR A 11 19.68 0.90 -1.04
C THR A 11 20.58 1.34 0.10
N GLN A 12 19.98 1.75 1.23
CA GLN A 12 20.71 2.23 2.40
C GLN A 12 19.86 2.11 3.68
N ILE A 13 20.43 2.57 4.80
CA ILE A 13 19.69 2.71 6.05
C ILE A 13 18.99 4.07 6.03
N TRP A 14 17.66 4.05 6.01
CA TRP A 14 16.82 5.22 6.04
C TRP A 14 16.28 5.48 7.44
N LEU A 15 16.04 6.75 7.74
CA LEU A 15 15.23 7.13 8.89
C LEU A 15 13.76 7.05 8.49
N ARG A 16 13.00 6.21 9.20
CA ARG A 16 11.54 6.10 9.07
C ARG A 16 10.84 6.53 10.35
N TRP A 17 9.54 6.71 10.26
CA TRP A 17 8.67 7.04 11.38
C TRP A 17 7.74 5.86 11.66
N TRP A 18 7.41 5.68 12.93
CA TRP A 18 6.50 4.65 13.40
C TRP A 18 5.35 5.32 14.14
N ASP A 19 4.17 4.72 14.11
CA ASP A 19 3.07 5.12 14.98
C ASP A 19 3.32 4.67 16.43
N SER A 20 2.40 5.01 17.32
CA SER A 20 2.47 4.65 18.74
C SER A 20 2.40 3.15 19.01
N GLU A 21 1.93 2.35 18.05
CA GLU A 21 1.81 0.90 18.15
C GLU A 21 3.03 0.18 17.56
N GLY A 22 3.99 0.92 16.99
CA GLY A 22 5.19 0.37 16.38
C GLY A 22 4.98 -0.08 14.93
N ASN A 23 3.93 0.40 14.25
CA ASN A 23 3.77 0.17 12.81
C ASN A 23 4.53 1.24 12.01
N LEU A 24 5.15 0.81 10.91
CA LEU A 24 5.84 1.71 10.00
C LEU A 24 4.84 2.67 9.35
N LEU A 25 5.08 3.97 9.47
CA LEU A 25 4.32 4.96 8.72
C LEU A 25 4.73 4.89 7.25
N LEU A 26 3.79 4.42 6.43
CA LEU A 26 3.92 4.41 4.98
C LEU A 26 4.07 5.84 4.46
N THR A 27 4.86 6.01 3.41
CA THR A 27 4.89 7.23 2.61
C THR A 27 3.57 7.44 1.87
N GLY A 28 3.33 8.65 1.35
CA GLY A 28 2.14 8.90 0.53
C GLY A 28 2.04 7.97 -0.68
N GLN A 29 3.18 7.67 -1.31
CA GLN A 29 3.26 6.75 -2.45
C GLN A 29 2.93 5.31 -2.02
N GLU A 30 3.57 4.79 -0.97
CA GLU A 30 3.28 3.43 -0.49
C GLU A 30 1.81 3.26 -0.07
N ARG A 31 1.18 4.29 0.49
CA ARG A 31 -0.26 4.27 0.78
C ARG A 31 -1.11 4.22 -0.50
N ALA A 32 -0.76 5.00 -1.52
CA ALA A 32 -1.45 4.99 -2.79
C ALA A 32 -1.32 3.62 -3.48
N GLU A 33 -0.11 3.08 -3.57
CA GLU A 33 0.15 1.75 -4.14
C GLU A 33 -0.64 0.66 -3.41
N LYS A 34 -0.67 0.70 -2.07
CA LYS A 34 -1.46 -0.24 -1.27
C LYS A 34 -2.97 -0.10 -1.53
N ALA A 35 -3.47 1.13 -1.63
CA ALA A 35 -4.87 1.38 -1.91
C ALA A 35 -5.26 0.91 -3.32
N GLU A 36 -4.44 1.18 -4.32
CA GLU A 36 -4.64 0.71 -5.70
C GLU A 36 -4.65 -0.82 -5.78
N ALA A 37 -3.71 -1.49 -5.10
CA ALA A 37 -3.67 -2.95 -5.05
C ALA A 37 -4.92 -3.54 -4.38
N GLU A 38 -5.41 -2.93 -3.31
CA GLU A 38 -6.63 -3.39 -2.63
C GLU A 38 -7.88 -3.15 -3.49
N VAL A 39 -7.98 -1.99 -4.15
CA VAL A 39 -9.06 -1.71 -5.11
C VAL A 39 -9.03 -2.75 -6.24
N ALA A 40 -7.86 -3.04 -6.81
CA ALA A 40 -7.73 -4.06 -7.86
C ALA A 40 -8.20 -5.45 -7.38
N ARG A 41 -7.84 -5.83 -6.15
CA ARG A 41 -8.27 -7.09 -5.53
C ARG A 41 -9.79 -7.13 -5.32
N LEU A 42 -10.38 -6.07 -4.80
CA LEU A 42 -11.83 -5.98 -4.59
C LEU A 42 -12.59 -6.04 -5.92
N ARG A 43 -12.09 -5.34 -6.95
CA ARG A 43 -12.64 -5.40 -8.30
C ARG A 43 -12.63 -6.83 -8.86
N ALA A 44 -11.54 -7.58 -8.64
CA ALA A 44 -11.46 -8.98 -9.05
C ALA A 44 -12.51 -9.85 -8.31
N LEU A 45 -12.62 -9.68 -6.99
CA LEU A 45 -13.58 -10.43 -6.17
C LEU A 45 -15.04 -10.15 -6.59
N LEU A 46 -15.38 -8.90 -6.91
CA LEU A 46 -16.70 -8.52 -7.40
C LEU A 46 -17.02 -9.21 -8.74
N LYS A 47 -16.05 -9.21 -9.67
CA LYS A 47 -16.18 -9.92 -10.95
C LYS A 47 -16.38 -11.42 -10.77
N GLU A 48 -15.66 -12.05 -9.85
CA GLU A 48 -15.84 -13.48 -9.52
C GLU A 48 -17.25 -13.79 -8.98
N ARG A 49 -17.90 -12.81 -8.35
CA ARG A 49 -19.28 -12.92 -7.87
C ARG A 49 -20.33 -12.49 -8.91
N GLY A 50 -19.91 -12.17 -10.13
CA GLY A 50 -20.80 -11.70 -11.20
C GLY A 50 -21.33 -10.28 -11.01
N ILE A 51 -20.70 -9.50 -10.13
CA ILE A 51 -21.04 -8.09 -9.89
C ILE A 51 -20.08 -7.23 -10.70
N ASP A 52 -20.61 -6.28 -11.48
CA ASP A 52 -19.78 -5.34 -12.21
C ASP A 52 -19.17 -4.31 -11.23
N PRO A 53 -17.84 -4.24 -11.09
CA PRO A 53 -17.22 -3.38 -10.09
C PRO A 53 -17.30 -1.89 -10.40
N ASP A 54 -17.58 -1.49 -11.64
CA ASP A 54 -17.72 -0.08 -12.04
C ASP A 54 -19.08 0.50 -11.60
N THR A 55 -20.01 -0.38 -11.22
CA THR A 55 -21.35 0.02 -10.79
C THR A 55 -21.48 0.24 -9.27
N VAL A 56 -20.49 -0.20 -8.48
CA VAL A 56 -20.54 -0.21 -7.01
C VAL A 56 -19.46 0.63 -6.32
N LEU A 57 -18.41 1.02 -7.05
CA LEU A 57 -17.31 1.86 -6.58
C LEU A 57 -17.35 3.21 -7.29
#